data_AF-A0A5N6RQL6-F1
#
_entry.id   AF-A0A5N6RQL6-F1
#
_cell.length_a   1.000
_cell.length_b   1.000
_cell.length_c   1.000
_cell.angle_alpha   90.00
_cell.angle_beta   90.00
_cell.angle_gamma   90.00
#
_symmetry.space_group_name_H-M   'P 1'
#
loop_
_entity.id
_entity.type
_entity.pdbx_description
1 polymer ?
#
loop_
_entity_poly.entity_id
_entity_poly.type
_entity_poly.pdbx_seq_one_letter_code
_entity_poly.pdbx_strand_id
1 'polypeptide(L)'
;MGSKRFYSEDITHMPLITDSDLQNVFKDLMAASWDTLPDSLIHEAKAALSKSTDDTTGKEVLTNVFRAAEAVEEFGGIVVTLKMELDDSIGLSGEDVGPFPDEIKNALHTIYSRYTGYLDAFGPDETYLRKKVETELGTKMIHLKMRCSGLDPEWGKVTVLGTSGLSGSYVEQRA
;
A
#
# COMPACT_ATOMS: atom_id res chain seq x y z
N MET A 1 4.86 -35.29 18.63
CA MET A 1 3.72 -34.38 18.90
C MET A 1 3.62 -33.41 17.73
N GLY A 2 2.59 -33.56 16.90
CA GLY A 2 2.40 -32.75 15.70
C GLY A 2 1.83 -31.39 16.09
N SER A 3 2.64 -30.34 15.96
CA SER A 3 2.13 -28.97 15.96
C SER A 3 1.32 -28.80 14.68
N LYS A 4 -0.01 -28.77 14.80
CA LYS A 4 -0.89 -28.30 13.72
C LYS A 4 -0.46 -26.87 13.41
N ARG A 5 0.24 -26.69 12.30
CA ARG A 5 0.40 -25.37 11.68
C ARG A 5 -1.01 -24.88 11.37
N PHE A 6 -1.49 -23.89 12.11
CA PHE A 6 -2.66 -23.14 11.72
C PHE A 6 -2.26 -22.39 10.44
N TYR A 7 -2.67 -22.93 9.30
CA TYR A 7 -2.70 -22.17 8.07
C TYR A 7 -3.74 -21.07 8.29
N SER A 8 -3.30 -19.81 8.37
CA SER A 8 -4.19 -18.67 8.21
C SER A 8 -4.77 -18.80 6.80
N GLU A 9 -6.04 -19.20 6.69
CA GLU A 9 -6.82 -18.95 5.49
C GLU A 9 -7.00 -17.43 5.39
N ASP A 10 -5.95 -16.75 4.95
CA ASP A 10 -5.97 -15.33 4.58
C ASP A 10 -6.66 -15.16 3.22
N ILE A 11 -7.81 -15.81 3.04
CA ILE A 11 -8.71 -15.56 1.93
C ILE A 11 -9.28 -14.17 2.20
N THR A 12 -8.61 -13.14 1.70
CA THR A 12 -9.19 -11.81 1.67
C THR A 12 -10.46 -11.89 0.85
N HIS A 13 -11.60 -11.82 1.51
CA HIS A 13 -12.89 -11.74 0.85
C HIS A 13 -12.91 -10.47 0.01
N MET A 14 -12.86 -10.66 -1.30
CA MET A 14 -13.03 -9.56 -2.23
C MET A 14 -14.48 -9.06 -2.15
N PRO A 15 -14.70 -7.75 -2.20
CA PRO A 15 -16.04 -7.18 -2.14
C PRO A 15 -16.87 -7.65 -3.33
N LEU A 16 -18.17 -7.87 -3.10
CA LEU A 16 -19.12 -8.18 -4.16
C LEU A 16 -19.50 -6.88 -4.88
N ILE A 17 -19.17 -6.81 -6.17
CA ILE A 17 -19.57 -5.72 -7.07
C ILE A 17 -20.41 -6.36 -8.17
N THR A 18 -21.65 -5.90 -8.31
CA THR A 18 -22.66 -6.41 -9.24
C THR A 18 -22.68 -5.63 -10.55
N ASP A 19 -22.39 -4.34 -10.50
CA ASP A 19 -22.23 -3.50 -11.70
C ASP A 19 -20.93 -3.88 -12.43
N SER A 20 -21.06 -4.28 -13.70
CA SER A 20 -19.93 -4.77 -14.48
C SER A 20 -18.91 -3.68 -14.81
N ASP A 21 -19.35 -2.42 -15.00
CA ASP A 21 -18.44 -1.31 -15.28
C ASP A 21 -17.60 -1.00 -14.02
N LEU A 22 -18.25 -0.95 -12.85
CA LEU A 22 -17.54 -0.76 -11.58
C LEU A 22 -16.58 -1.91 -11.28
N GLN A 23 -17.01 -3.15 -11.54
CA GLN A 23 -16.22 -4.34 -11.26
C GLN A 23 -14.95 -4.39 -12.12
N ASN A 24 -15.04 -4.01 -13.39
CA ASN A 24 -13.88 -4.00 -14.29
C ASN A 24 -12.83 -2.99 -13.82
N VAL A 25 -13.22 -1.74 -13.57
CA VAL A 25 -12.30 -0.71 -13.06
C VAL A 25 -11.71 -1.11 -11.71
N PHE A 26 -12.52 -1.68 -10.81
CA PHE A 26 -12.02 -2.17 -9.53
C PHE A 26 -10.91 -3.22 -9.71
N LYS A 27 -11.09 -4.18 -10.63
CA LYS A 27 -10.07 -5.20 -10.93
C LYS A 27 -8.81 -4.57 -11.51
N ASP A 28 -8.97 -3.61 -12.42
CA ASP A 28 -7.84 -2.93 -13.06
C ASP A 28 -7.04 -2.10 -12.04
N LEU A 29 -7.71 -1.39 -11.12
CA LEU A 29 -7.06 -0.70 -10.00
C LEU A 29 -6.33 -1.66 -9.07
N MET A 30 -6.96 -2.78 -8.69
CA MET A 30 -6.32 -3.75 -7.79
C MET A 30 -5.11 -4.44 -8.44
N ALA A 31 -5.12 -4.60 -9.78
CA ALA A 31 -4.04 -5.21 -10.54
C ALA A 31 -2.89 -4.24 -10.88
N ALA A 32 -3.18 -2.96 -11.04
CA ALA A 32 -2.16 -1.93 -11.30
C ALA A 32 -1.22 -1.74 -10.10
N SER A 33 0.02 -1.33 -10.37
CA SER A 33 0.87 -0.73 -9.33
C SER A 33 0.38 0.68 -9.03
N TRP A 34 0.41 1.08 -7.77
CA TRP A 34 0.02 2.42 -7.32
C TRP A 34 1.22 3.34 -7.15
N ASP A 35 2.38 2.97 -7.71
CA ASP A 35 3.57 3.81 -7.76
C ASP A 35 3.38 5.02 -8.67
N THR A 36 2.68 4.81 -9.79
CA THR A 36 2.26 5.86 -10.70
C THR A 36 1.01 5.38 -11.41
N LEU A 37 -0.13 6.01 -11.14
CA LEU A 37 -1.40 5.58 -11.69
C LEU A 37 -1.49 6.02 -13.17
N PRO A 38 -1.83 5.11 -14.10
CA PRO A 38 -2.03 5.51 -15.49
C PRO A 38 -3.18 6.50 -15.63
N ASP A 39 -2.98 7.59 -16.38
CA ASP A 39 -4.02 8.60 -16.65
C ASP A 39 -5.31 7.99 -17.22
N SER A 40 -5.17 6.94 -18.04
CA SER A 40 -6.31 6.20 -18.58
C SER A 40 -7.14 5.55 -17.47
N LEU A 41 -6.50 4.94 -16.49
CA LEU A 41 -7.16 4.27 -15.37
C LEU A 41 -7.82 5.27 -14.42
N ILE A 42 -7.17 6.43 -14.19
CA ILE A 42 -7.77 7.55 -13.45
C ILE A 42 -9.04 8.04 -14.15
N HIS A 43 -8.97 8.23 -15.47
CA HIS A 43 -10.11 8.69 -16.26
C HIS A 43 -11.24 7.65 -16.25
N GLU A 44 -10.93 6.37 -16.43
CA GLU A 44 -11.89 5.26 -16.37
C GLU A 44 -12.56 5.16 -15.00
N ALA A 45 -11.80 5.29 -13.91
CA ALA A 45 -12.34 5.30 -12.55
C ALA A 45 -13.29 6.47 -12.31
N LYS A 46 -12.89 7.68 -12.71
CA LYS A 46 -13.77 8.87 -12.61
C LYS A 46 -15.02 8.71 -13.47
N ALA A 47 -14.89 8.17 -14.67
CA ALA A 47 -16.02 7.93 -15.57
C ALA A 47 -16.99 6.89 -14.97
N ALA A 48 -16.49 5.77 -14.46
CA ALA A 48 -17.31 4.73 -13.83
C ALA A 48 -18.03 5.25 -12.58
N LEU A 49 -17.34 6.02 -11.73
CA LEU A 49 -17.94 6.65 -10.53
C LEU A 49 -18.95 7.75 -10.88
N SER A 50 -18.86 8.39 -12.04
CA SER A 50 -19.84 9.41 -12.48
C SER A 50 -21.17 8.81 -12.96
N LYS A 51 -21.17 7.55 -13.40
CA LYS A 51 -22.37 6.87 -13.89
C LYS A 51 -23.36 6.60 -12.75
N SER A 52 -24.65 6.64 -13.09
CA SER A 52 -25.72 6.19 -12.20
C SER A 52 -25.76 4.66 -12.20
N THR A 53 -25.88 4.06 -11.03
CA THR A 53 -25.98 2.61 -10.84
C THR A 53 -26.77 2.33 -9.57
N ASP A 54 -27.51 1.22 -9.56
CA ASP A 54 -28.22 0.73 -8.38
C ASP A 54 -27.28 0.02 -7.39
N ASP A 55 -26.04 -0.29 -7.84
CA ASP A 55 -25.00 -0.91 -7.01
C ASP A 55 -24.25 0.14 -6.16
N THR A 56 -24.95 0.62 -5.13
CA THR A 56 -24.39 1.62 -4.20
C THR A 56 -23.17 1.11 -3.44
N THR A 57 -23.19 -0.17 -3.03
CA THR A 57 -22.08 -0.81 -2.33
C THR A 57 -20.85 -0.93 -3.24
N GLY A 58 -21.02 -1.39 -4.48
CA GLY A 58 -19.93 -1.47 -5.45
C GLY A 58 -19.32 -0.10 -5.75
N LYS A 59 -20.14 0.95 -5.78
CA LYS A 59 -19.70 2.33 -6.00
C LYS A 59 -18.89 2.87 -4.81
N GLU A 60 -19.30 2.56 -3.59
CA GLU A 60 -18.55 2.90 -2.38
C GLU A 60 -17.20 2.17 -2.34
N VAL A 61 -17.18 0.87 -2.63
CA VAL A 61 -15.97 0.06 -2.74
C VAL A 61 -14.99 0.66 -3.74
N LEU A 62 -15.45 0.94 -4.97
CA LEU A 62 -14.59 1.54 -5.99
C LEU A 62 -14.07 2.92 -5.56
N THR A 63 -14.91 3.72 -4.89
CA THR A 63 -14.50 5.03 -4.37
C THR A 63 -13.39 4.90 -3.33
N ASN A 64 -13.50 3.96 -2.39
CA ASN A 64 -12.49 3.75 -1.35
C ASN A 64 -11.17 3.24 -1.94
N VAL A 65 -11.24 2.29 -2.87
CA VAL A 65 -10.05 1.78 -3.57
C VAL A 65 -9.36 2.88 -4.36
N PHE A 66 -10.12 3.67 -5.13
CA PHE A 66 -9.55 4.74 -5.93
C PHE A 66 -8.89 5.83 -5.07
N ARG A 67 -9.55 6.24 -3.97
CA ARG A 67 -8.97 7.18 -3.00
C ARG A 67 -7.70 6.64 -2.35
N ALA A 68 -7.68 5.34 -2.01
CA ALA A 68 -6.50 4.72 -1.44
C ALA A 68 -5.35 4.65 -2.44
N ALA A 69 -5.64 4.38 -3.71
CA ALA A 69 -4.65 4.39 -4.77
C ALA A 69 -4.02 5.79 -4.95
N GLU A 70 -4.84 6.85 -5.02
CA GLU A 70 -4.34 8.24 -5.10
C GLU A 70 -3.50 8.61 -3.86
N ALA A 71 -3.97 8.24 -2.66
CA ALA A 71 -3.24 8.51 -1.42
C ALA A 71 -1.90 7.76 -1.34
N VAL A 72 -1.84 6.52 -1.84
CA VAL A 72 -0.62 5.71 -1.89
C VAL A 72 0.38 6.28 -2.89
N GLU A 73 -0.07 6.73 -4.06
CA GLU A 73 0.79 7.36 -5.05
C GLU A 73 1.44 8.64 -4.49
N GLU A 74 0.63 9.54 -3.92
CA GLU A 74 1.11 10.79 -3.34
C GLU A 74 2.06 10.55 -2.16
N PHE A 75 1.64 9.72 -1.19
CA PHE A 75 2.46 9.43 -0.02
C PHE A 75 3.73 8.66 -0.38
N GLY A 76 3.64 7.73 -1.33
CA GLY A 76 4.78 7.01 -1.88
C GLY A 76 5.82 7.94 -2.49
N GLY A 77 5.38 8.97 -3.24
CA GLY A 77 6.24 10.03 -3.75
C GLY A 77 6.96 10.80 -2.66
N ILE A 78 6.27 11.15 -1.57
CA ILE A 78 6.88 11.81 -0.40
C ILE A 78 7.96 10.93 0.24
N VAL A 79 7.68 9.63 0.43
CA VAL A 79 8.65 8.67 1.01
C VAL A 79 9.90 8.56 0.12
N VAL A 80 9.72 8.47 -1.20
CA VAL A 80 10.83 8.42 -2.16
C VAL A 80 11.64 9.72 -2.13
N THR A 81 10.98 10.87 -2.03
CA THR A 81 11.63 12.19 -1.98
C THR A 81 12.50 12.31 -0.73
N LEU A 82 11.96 11.96 0.45
CA LEU A 82 12.75 11.96 1.69
C LEU A 82 13.95 11.01 1.60
N LYS A 83 13.76 9.83 0.98
CA LYS A 83 14.86 8.88 0.76
C LYS A 83 15.95 9.47 -0.14
N MET A 84 15.59 10.23 -1.16
CA MET A 84 16.56 10.92 -2.03
C MET A 84 17.31 12.03 -1.27
N GLU A 85 16.61 12.86 -0.51
CA GLU A 85 17.25 13.89 0.34
C GLU A 85 18.21 13.27 1.36
N LEU A 86 17.86 12.11 1.88
CA LEU A 86 18.72 11.34 2.77
C LEU A 86 19.97 10.86 2.01
N ASP A 87 19.79 10.23 0.85
CA ASP A 87 20.91 9.76 0.03
C ASP A 87 21.89 10.87 -0.35
N ASP A 88 21.39 12.07 -0.64
CA ASP A 88 22.20 13.25 -0.94
C ASP A 88 22.95 13.76 0.30
N SER A 89 22.38 13.59 1.50
CA SER A 89 22.95 14.06 2.77
C SER A 89 24.01 13.12 3.36
N ILE A 90 23.82 11.79 3.26
CA ILE A 90 24.75 10.78 3.81
C ILE A 90 25.66 10.13 2.76
N GLY A 91 25.47 10.47 1.49
CA GLY A 91 26.10 9.80 0.35
C GLY A 91 25.46 8.46 0.02
N LEU A 92 25.49 8.07 -1.26
CA LEU A 92 24.88 6.83 -1.78
C LEU A 92 25.37 5.55 -1.09
N SER A 93 26.56 5.54 -0.50
CA SER A 93 27.12 4.38 0.22
C SER A 93 27.12 4.52 1.75
N GLY A 94 26.57 5.62 2.30
CA GLY A 94 26.64 5.92 3.74
C GLY A 94 28.03 6.37 4.18
N GLU A 95 28.66 7.21 3.37
CA GLU A 95 30.05 7.66 3.55
C GLU A 95 30.15 8.76 4.63
N ASP A 96 29.05 9.50 4.85
CA ASP A 96 28.89 10.53 5.89
C ASP A 96 27.86 10.12 6.96
N VAL A 97 28.03 8.94 7.56
CA VAL A 97 27.17 8.44 8.64
C VAL A 97 27.42 9.20 9.96
N GLY A 98 26.76 10.35 10.10
CA GLY A 98 26.59 11.09 11.34
C GLY A 98 25.18 10.93 11.94
N PRO A 99 24.93 11.41 13.17
CA PRO A 99 23.58 11.47 13.71
C PRO A 99 22.71 12.37 12.84
N PHE A 100 21.50 11.91 12.49
CA PHE A 100 20.59 12.68 11.64
C PHE A 100 20.27 14.05 12.25
N PRO A 101 20.16 15.11 11.42
CA PRO A 101 19.51 16.35 11.83
C PRO A 101 18.12 16.08 12.41
N ASP A 102 17.72 16.86 13.40
CA ASP A 102 16.43 16.64 14.08
C ASP A 102 15.23 16.81 13.13
N GLU A 103 15.37 17.63 12.08
CA GLU A 103 14.36 17.75 11.01
C GLU A 103 14.13 16.41 10.30
N ILE A 104 15.19 15.69 9.94
CA ILE A 104 15.10 14.37 9.28
C ILE A 104 14.49 13.34 10.24
N LYS A 105 14.89 13.35 11.52
CA LYS A 105 14.29 12.44 12.53
C LYS A 105 12.79 12.70 12.69
N ASN A 106 12.39 13.96 12.76
CA ASN A 106 10.99 14.35 12.87
C ASN A 106 10.19 13.97 11.62
N ALA A 107 10.79 14.12 10.43
CA ALA A 107 10.18 13.69 9.17
C ALA A 107 9.99 12.16 9.14
N LEU A 108 11.01 11.38 9.52
CA LEU A 108 10.94 9.93 9.61
C LEU A 108 9.83 9.48 10.58
N HIS A 109 9.78 10.04 11.79
CA HIS A 109 8.72 9.75 12.76
C HIS A 109 7.33 10.11 12.20
N THR A 110 7.21 11.24 11.53
CA THR A 110 5.94 11.67 10.91
C THR A 110 5.49 10.72 9.81
N ILE A 111 6.39 10.29 8.93
CA ILE A 111 6.10 9.32 7.87
C ILE A 111 5.66 7.98 8.48
N TYR A 112 6.40 7.47 9.46
CA TYR A 112 6.04 6.21 10.11
C TYR A 112 4.67 6.30 10.78
N SER A 113 4.41 7.36 11.56
CA SER A 113 3.12 7.58 12.22
C SER A 113 1.96 7.68 11.23
N ARG A 114 2.15 8.37 10.09
CA ARG A 114 1.14 8.43 9.02
C ARG A 114 0.91 7.08 8.35
N TYR A 115 1.98 6.34 8.07
CA TYR A 115 1.89 5.01 7.49
C TYR A 115 1.12 4.04 8.38
N THR A 116 1.48 3.94 9.67
CA THR A 116 0.79 3.06 10.61
C THR A 116 -0.63 3.53 10.87
N GLY A 117 -0.83 4.84 11.07
CA GLY A 117 -2.16 5.40 11.27
C GLY A 117 -3.10 5.16 10.09
N TYR A 118 -2.57 5.17 8.86
CA TYR A 118 -3.36 4.84 7.67
C TYR A 118 -3.71 3.35 7.60
N LEU A 119 -2.76 2.46 7.89
CA LEU A 119 -3.03 1.02 7.93
C LEU A 119 -4.02 0.62 9.04
N ASP A 120 -3.96 1.29 10.18
CA ASP A 120 -4.85 1.06 11.32
C ASP A 120 -6.28 1.62 11.09
N ALA A 121 -6.47 2.51 10.12
CA ALA A 121 -7.76 3.11 9.80
C ALA A 121 -8.70 2.16 9.04
N PHE A 122 -8.17 1.11 8.40
CA PHE A 122 -8.97 0.17 7.61
C PHE A 122 -9.81 -0.74 8.49
N GLY A 123 -11.10 -0.87 8.15
CA GLY A 123 -12.03 -1.76 8.84
C GLY A 123 -11.73 -3.25 8.61
N PRO A 124 -12.41 -4.15 9.37
CA PRO A 124 -12.27 -5.60 9.19
C PRO A 124 -12.63 -6.06 7.76
N ASP A 125 -13.64 -5.45 7.15
CA ASP A 125 -14.12 -5.77 5.80
C ASP A 125 -13.23 -5.21 4.68
N GLU A 126 -12.29 -4.33 5.02
CA GLU A 126 -11.36 -3.68 4.09
C GLU A 126 -9.97 -4.33 4.11
N THR A 127 -9.86 -5.54 4.68
CA THR A 127 -8.58 -6.26 4.79
C THR A 127 -7.89 -6.45 3.43
N TYR A 128 -8.65 -6.63 2.34
CA TYR A 128 -8.09 -6.70 0.98
C TYR A 128 -7.39 -5.40 0.58
N LEU A 129 -7.99 -4.25 0.91
CA LEU A 129 -7.47 -2.93 0.59
C LEU A 129 -6.28 -2.57 1.49
N ARG A 130 -6.39 -2.86 2.79
CA ARG A 130 -5.29 -2.70 3.74
C ARG A 130 -4.03 -3.43 3.27
N LYS A 131 -4.17 -4.70 2.86
CA LYS A 131 -3.05 -5.50 2.34
C LYS A 131 -2.45 -4.92 1.07
N LYS A 132 -3.28 -4.39 0.16
CA LYS A 132 -2.80 -3.74 -1.06
C LYS A 132 -1.98 -2.49 -0.72
N VAL A 133 -2.50 -1.61 0.15
CA VAL A 133 -1.78 -0.42 0.64
C VAL A 133 -0.46 -0.78 1.31
N GLU A 134 -0.50 -1.77 2.20
CA GLU A 134 0.69 -2.28 2.91
C GLU A 134 1.74 -2.83 1.93
N THR A 135 1.31 -3.49 0.85
CA THR A 135 2.22 -4.02 -0.17
C THR A 135 2.88 -2.90 -1.00
N GLU A 136 2.09 -1.94 -1.49
CA GLU A 136 2.58 -0.85 -2.35
C GLU A 136 3.52 0.10 -1.57
N LEU A 137 3.15 0.47 -0.34
CA LEU A 137 3.96 1.36 0.50
C LEU A 137 5.08 0.64 1.24
N GLY A 138 4.89 -0.63 1.61
CA GLY A 138 5.84 -1.40 2.42
C GLY A 138 7.23 -1.46 1.80
N THR A 139 7.32 -1.65 0.48
CA THR A 139 8.60 -1.66 -0.23
C THR A 139 9.34 -0.32 -0.09
N LYS A 140 8.63 0.80 -0.24
CA LYS A 140 9.19 2.16 -0.10
C LYS A 140 9.63 2.44 1.34
N MET A 141 8.82 2.05 2.31
CA MET A 141 9.15 2.16 3.73
C MET A 141 10.39 1.34 4.10
N ILE A 142 10.58 0.17 3.50
CA ILE A 142 11.78 -0.67 3.71
C ILE A 142 13.01 -0.03 3.07
N HIS A 143 12.89 0.51 1.86
CA HIS A 143 13.96 1.25 1.22
C HIS A 143 14.41 2.46 2.05
N LEU A 144 13.47 3.20 2.63
CA LEU A 144 13.77 4.29 3.56
C LEU A 144 14.45 3.76 4.84
N LYS A 145 13.90 2.72 5.46
CA LYS A 145 14.46 2.07 6.67
C LYS A 145 15.90 1.62 6.48
N MET A 146 16.25 1.04 5.33
CA MET A 146 17.62 0.56 5.06
C MET A 146 18.68 1.68 5.06
N ARG A 147 18.26 2.93 4.90
CA ARG A 147 19.15 4.10 4.90
C ARG A 147 19.29 4.73 6.29
N CYS A 148 18.47 4.30 7.25
CA CYS A 148 18.44 4.86 8.59
C CYS A 148 18.99 3.86 9.61
N SER A 149 20.16 4.16 10.19
CA SER A 149 20.67 3.43 11.36
C SER A 149 20.09 4.00 12.66
N GLY A 150 19.80 3.14 13.65
CA GLY A 150 19.36 3.61 14.97
C GLY A 150 17.91 4.11 15.02
N LEU A 151 17.08 3.69 14.08
CA LEU A 151 15.63 3.89 14.15
C LEU A 151 15.04 3.15 15.37
N ASP A 152 13.92 3.68 15.86
CA ASP A 152 13.20 3.07 16.96
C ASP A 152 12.80 1.61 16.64
N PRO A 153 12.73 0.73 17.65
CA PRO A 153 12.43 -0.69 17.45
C PRO A 153 11.13 -0.98 16.68
N GLU A 154 10.18 -0.03 16.69
CA GLU A 154 8.91 -0.11 15.98
C GLU A 154 9.07 -0.19 14.45
N TRP A 155 10.11 0.41 13.88
CA TRP A 155 10.46 0.25 12.47
C TRP A 155 10.80 -1.20 12.12
N GLY A 156 11.13 -2.02 13.11
CA GLY A 156 11.25 -3.48 13.00
C GLY A 156 9.99 -4.15 12.45
N LYS A 157 8.81 -3.56 12.66
CA LYS A 157 7.51 -4.08 12.21
C LYS A 157 7.25 -3.84 10.72
N VAL A 158 7.93 -2.85 10.12
CA VAL A 158 7.93 -2.65 8.67
C VAL A 158 8.70 -3.82 8.04
N THR A 159 7.97 -4.76 7.44
CA THR A 159 8.51 -6.00 6.86
C THR A 159 7.94 -6.20 5.46
N VAL A 160 8.68 -6.92 4.60
CA VAL A 160 8.16 -7.35 3.29
C VAL A 160 7.11 -8.42 3.56
N LEU A 161 5.83 -8.06 3.61
CA LEU A 161 4.75 -9.04 3.50
C LEU A 161 4.66 -9.50 2.04
N GLY A 162 5.58 -10.39 1.66
CA GLY A 162 5.75 -10.84 0.27
C GLY A 162 5.95 -12.35 0.08
N THR A 163 5.79 -13.19 1.12
CA THR A 163 5.88 -14.66 0.94
C THR A 163 4.69 -15.45 1.49
N SER A 164 3.69 -14.79 2.06
CA SER A 164 2.50 -15.48 2.59
C SER A 164 1.24 -14.71 2.25
N GLY A 165 0.66 -15.00 1.08
CA GLY A 165 -0.76 -14.74 0.83
C GLY A 165 -1.20 -14.31 -0.56
N LEU A 166 -0.35 -13.67 -1.38
CA LEU A 166 -0.80 -13.13 -2.69
C LEU A 166 -0.41 -13.97 -3.90
N SER A 167 0.59 -14.86 -3.77
CA SER A 167 1.06 -15.64 -4.92
C SER A 167 0.23 -16.89 -5.22
N GLY A 168 -0.71 -17.28 -4.35
CA GLY A 168 -1.54 -18.48 -4.51
C GLY A 168 -2.88 -18.25 -5.21
N SER A 169 -3.46 -17.06 -5.16
CA SER A 169 -4.85 -16.82 -5.57
C SER A 169 -5.03 -16.30 -6.99
N TYR A 170 -3.98 -15.85 -7.68
CA TYR A 170 -4.10 -15.30 -9.04
C TYR A 170 -3.88 -16.35 -10.16
N VAL A 171 -3.27 -17.51 -9.85
CA VAL A 171 -2.99 -18.57 -10.84
C VAL A 171 -4.18 -19.55 -10.98
N GLU A 172 -5.06 -19.65 -9.99
CA GLU A 172 -6.14 -20.64 -9.98
C GLU A 172 -7.46 -20.18 -10.65
N GLN A 173 -7.58 -18.91 -11.06
CA GLN A 173 -8.74 -18.42 -11.83
C GLN A 173 -8.56 -18.49 -13.36
N ARG A 174 -7.53 -19.21 -13.84
CA ARG A 174 -7.27 -19.45 -15.27
C ARG A 174 -7.43 -20.93 -15.69
N ALA A 175 -8.00 -21.78 -14.85
CA ALA A 175 -8.32 -23.17 -15.17
C ALA A 175 -9.82 -23.36 -15.42
#